data_AF-A0A259NFA1-F1
#
_entry.id   AF-A0A259NFA1-F1
#
_cell.length_a   1.000
_cell.length_b   1.000
_cell.length_c   1.000
_cell.angle_alpha   90.00
_cell.angle_beta   90.00
_cell.angle_gamma   90.00
#
_symmetry.space_group_name_H-M   'P 1'
#
loop_
_entity.id
_entity.type
_entity.pdbx_description
1 polymer ?
#
loop_
_entity_poly.entity_id
_entity_poly.type
_entity_poly.pdbx_seq_one_letter_code
_entity_poly.pdbx_strand_id
1 'polypeptide(L)'
;MGSTVSTGKLAAAFKTNSGKTMYVLFEETYESNCYPRTPHWGCLLIGEIANIMRGIFRSAGSCEGGMLKGAGGRDISPEGYIQGWLKELANPVMLNDQTFELAVGDSLYSTVPKSEFDMIKERMTVTGFEAEGIRLENGEKLTVSLYEHGELLASIYDGNVGAWRIIEGYNAPIYGLRNPELGYAPAKAKTFELETHECMRLFKHREDVAVKDQNGDWRNRGWAYSIIGNYVRELWQAELREPGSYRARIKNLRNAIETAPLMPSEAVVVIDTTVKLESWTQEGVTRVVNENPHTIVGHEIHVAVPQDEHQAYRVCCLHEDCAKFVPTLQLDLLAS
;
A
#
# COMPACT_ATOMS: atom_id res chain seq x y z
N MET A 1 4.84 -5.83 19.51
CA MET A 1 4.15 -5.46 18.27
C MET A 1 2.66 -5.68 18.47
N GLY A 2 1.84 -4.68 18.11
CA GLY A 2 0.38 -4.77 18.11
C GLY A 2 -0.15 -4.91 16.69
N SER A 3 -1.44 -5.17 16.56
CA SER A 3 -2.18 -5.17 15.30
C SER A 3 -3.41 -4.29 15.46
N THR A 4 -3.71 -3.50 14.44
CA THR A 4 -4.99 -2.79 14.36
C THR A 4 -6.10 -3.81 14.11
N VAL A 5 -7.11 -3.81 14.97
CA VAL A 5 -8.27 -4.69 14.84
C VAL A 5 -9.45 -3.88 14.33
N SER A 6 -9.94 -4.20 13.13
CA SER A 6 -11.12 -3.61 12.51
C SER A 6 -12.39 -4.35 12.95
N THR A 7 -13.33 -3.63 13.57
CA THR A 7 -14.59 -4.16 14.08
C THR A 7 -15.82 -3.71 13.28
N GLY A 8 -15.74 -2.55 12.61
CA GLY A 8 -16.85 -1.97 11.85
C GLY A 8 -16.35 -1.12 10.69
N LYS A 9 -17.15 -1.05 9.61
CA LYS A 9 -16.88 -0.22 8.43
C LYS A 9 -18.13 0.60 8.12
N LEU A 10 -17.93 1.84 7.71
CA LEU A 10 -19.01 2.74 7.31
C LEU A 10 -18.51 3.65 6.19
N ALA A 11 -19.14 3.55 5.02
CA ALA A 11 -18.96 4.54 3.97
C ALA A 11 -20.09 5.57 4.07
N ALA A 12 -19.72 6.84 4.14
CA ALA A 12 -20.63 7.95 3.94
C ALA A 12 -20.34 8.62 2.59
N ALA A 13 -21.31 9.34 2.04
CA ALA A 13 -21.16 10.04 0.77
C ALA A 13 -22.00 11.33 0.73
N PHE A 14 -21.56 12.28 -0.09
CA PHE A 14 -22.26 13.52 -0.37
C PHE A 14 -22.00 13.96 -1.81
N LYS A 15 -22.81 14.90 -2.31
CA LYS A 15 -22.55 15.60 -3.58
C LYS A 15 -21.99 16.97 -3.29
N THR A 16 -20.90 17.32 -3.97
CA THR A 16 -20.39 18.69 -3.98
C THR A 16 -21.31 19.60 -4.80
N ASN A 17 -21.15 20.90 -4.64
CA ASN A 17 -21.81 21.91 -5.47
C ASN A 17 -21.39 21.81 -6.94
N SER A 18 -20.20 21.27 -7.22
CA SER A 18 -19.75 20.91 -8.58
C SER A 18 -20.44 19.67 -9.16
N GLY A 19 -21.24 18.95 -8.36
CA GLY A 19 -21.98 17.76 -8.77
C GLY A 19 -21.19 16.45 -8.65
N LYS A 20 -19.96 16.49 -8.14
CA LYS A 20 -19.15 15.28 -7.90
C LYS A 20 -19.62 14.54 -6.67
N THR A 21 -19.61 13.21 -6.73
CA THR A 21 -19.86 12.37 -5.55
C THR A 21 -18.55 12.15 -4.80
N MET A 22 -18.54 12.54 -3.54
CA MET A 22 -17.44 12.34 -2.61
C MET A 22 -17.83 11.30 -1.58
N TYR A 23 -16.86 10.49 -1.16
CA TYR A 23 -17.03 9.53 -0.08
C TYR A 23 -16.17 9.90 1.11
N VAL A 24 -16.62 9.50 2.29
CA VAL A 24 -15.91 9.61 3.56
C VAL A 24 -15.93 8.24 4.22
N LEU A 25 -14.76 7.66 4.47
CA LEU A 25 -14.66 6.35 5.10
C LEU A 25 -14.45 6.48 6.61
N PHE A 26 -15.26 5.77 7.38
CA PHE A 26 -15.09 5.60 8.82
C PHE A 26 -14.86 4.12 9.14
N GLU A 27 -13.87 3.84 9.97
CA GLU A 27 -13.60 2.50 10.44
C GLU A 27 -13.58 2.48 11.97
N GLU A 28 -14.21 1.47 12.55
CA GLU A 28 -14.16 1.22 13.98
C GLU A 28 -12.99 0.29 14.28
N THR A 29 -12.06 0.75 15.10
CA THR A 29 -10.83 0.01 15.39
C THR A 29 -10.41 0.06 16.86
N TYR A 30 -9.55 -0.88 17.24
CA TYR A 30 -8.71 -0.79 18.44
C TYR A 30 -7.34 -1.42 18.18
N GLU A 31 -6.34 -1.05 18.97
CA GLU A 31 -5.01 -1.65 18.90
C GLU A 31 -4.88 -2.84 19.84
N SER A 32 -4.41 -3.99 19.34
CA SER A 32 -4.40 -5.24 20.12
C SER A 32 -3.51 -5.19 21.36
N ASN A 33 -2.54 -4.27 21.38
CA ASN A 33 -1.63 -4.02 22.50
C ASN A 33 -2.06 -2.87 23.43
N CYS A 34 -3.19 -2.19 23.15
CA CYS A 34 -3.74 -1.14 24.02
C CYS A 34 -4.88 -1.68 24.88
N TYR A 35 -4.85 -1.40 26.19
CA TYR A 35 -5.84 -1.87 27.16
C TYR A 35 -6.46 -0.70 27.94
N PRO A 36 -7.78 -0.67 28.17
CA PRO A 36 -8.78 -1.63 27.67
C PRO A 36 -8.94 -1.55 26.14
N ARG A 37 -9.23 -2.69 25.50
CA ARG A 37 -9.47 -2.80 24.06
C ARG A 37 -10.86 -2.28 23.72
N THR A 38 -11.02 -0.95 23.73
CA THR A 38 -12.28 -0.29 23.43
C THR A 38 -12.27 0.15 21.96
N PRO A 39 -13.12 -0.45 21.09
CA PRO A 39 -13.27 0.02 19.73
C PRO A 39 -13.76 1.47 19.69
N HIS A 40 -13.23 2.25 18.75
CA HIS A 40 -13.71 3.59 18.47
C HIS A 40 -13.76 3.83 16.97
N TRP A 41 -14.76 4.57 16.52
CA TRP A 41 -14.83 5.03 15.14
C TRP A 41 -13.77 6.09 14.90
N GLY A 42 -13.13 6.03 13.74
CA GLY A 42 -12.21 7.05 13.25
C GLY A 42 -12.52 7.38 11.79
N CYS A 43 -12.49 8.66 11.44
CA CYS A 43 -12.60 9.09 10.05
C CYS A 43 -11.24 8.89 9.35
N LEU A 44 -11.21 8.10 8.30
CA LEU A 44 -9.98 7.67 7.64
C LEU A 44 -9.57 8.63 6.53
N LEU A 45 -10.43 8.80 5.52
CA LEU A 45 -10.14 9.61 4.34
C LEU A 45 -11.40 10.17 3.69
N ILE A 46 -11.21 11.21 2.89
CA ILE A 46 -12.22 11.86 2.04
C ILE A 46 -11.73 11.77 0.59
N GLY A 47 -12.61 11.49 -0.36
CA GLY A 47 -12.24 11.55 -1.76
C GLY A 47 -13.29 11.07 -2.76
N GLU A 48 -12.99 11.29 -4.03
CA GLU A 48 -13.68 10.62 -5.13
C GLU A 48 -13.34 9.12 -5.13
N ILE A 49 -14.06 8.33 -5.92
CA ILE A 49 -13.91 6.86 -5.89
C ILE A 49 -12.46 6.39 -6.13
N ALA A 50 -11.68 7.10 -6.95
CA ALA A 50 -10.28 6.76 -7.18
C ALA A 50 -9.42 6.86 -5.91
N ASN A 51 -9.55 7.95 -5.15
CA ASN A 51 -8.86 8.14 -3.88
C ASN A 51 -9.27 7.07 -2.86
N ILE A 52 -10.57 6.77 -2.83
CA ILE A 52 -11.18 5.83 -1.89
C ILE A 52 -10.70 4.41 -2.15
N MET A 53 -10.70 3.98 -3.41
CA MET A 53 -10.19 2.67 -3.81
C MET A 53 -8.69 2.55 -3.51
N ARG A 54 -7.89 3.59 -3.79
CA ARG A 54 -6.48 3.63 -3.42
C ARG A 54 -6.28 3.46 -1.91
N GLY A 55 -7.07 4.17 -1.08
CA GLY A 55 -7.01 4.04 0.38
C GLY A 55 -7.40 2.65 0.89
N ILE A 56 -8.49 2.08 0.36
CA ILE A 56 -8.95 0.73 0.73
C ILE A 56 -7.88 -0.33 0.43
N PHE A 57 -7.32 -0.32 -0.78
CA PHE A 57 -6.32 -1.30 -1.22
C PHE A 57 -5.00 -1.11 -0.48
N ARG A 58 -4.63 0.15 -0.18
CA ARG A 58 -3.46 0.44 0.68
C ARG A 58 -3.57 -0.24 2.04
N SER A 59 -4.71 -0.10 2.71
CA SER A 59 -4.98 -0.73 4.01
C SER A 59 -5.10 -2.25 3.89
N ALA A 60 -5.73 -2.75 2.83
CA ALA A 60 -5.89 -4.19 2.59
C ALA A 60 -4.57 -4.95 2.51
N GLY A 61 -3.50 -4.32 1.99
CA GLY A 61 -2.17 -4.94 1.96
C GLY A 61 -1.62 -5.28 3.37
N SER A 62 -2.05 -4.57 4.42
CA SER A 62 -1.64 -4.82 5.80
C SER A 62 -2.28 -6.07 6.41
N CYS A 63 -3.26 -6.68 5.74
CA CYS A 63 -3.86 -7.94 6.14
C CYS A 63 -2.87 -9.13 6.01
N GLU A 64 -2.04 -9.15 4.97
CA GLU A 64 -1.11 -10.27 4.70
C GLU A 64 -0.07 -10.43 5.82
N GLY A 65 0.46 -9.32 6.34
CA GLY A 65 1.43 -9.34 7.45
C GLY A 65 0.79 -9.43 8.85
N GLY A 66 -0.53 -9.57 8.95
CA GLY A 66 -1.26 -9.64 10.22
C GLY A 66 -1.28 -8.33 11.03
N MET A 67 -0.83 -7.21 10.44
CA MET A 67 -0.87 -5.88 11.08
C MET A 67 -2.31 -5.33 11.12
N LEU A 68 -3.16 -5.77 10.21
CA LEU A 68 -4.59 -5.48 10.19
C LEU A 68 -5.37 -6.78 10.37
N LYS A 69 -6.21 -6.83 11.41
CA LYS A 69 -7.02 -8.00 11.79
C LYS A 69 -8.51 -7.68 11.77
N GLY A 70 -9.33 -8.72 11.64
CA GLY A 70 -10.78 -8.61 11.78
C GLY A 70 -11.24 -8.68 13.24
N ALA A 71 -12.52 -8.36 13.46
CA ALA A 71 -13.15 -8.29 14.77
C ALA A 71 -12.80 -9.46 15.69
N GLY A 72 -12.35 -9.15 16.92
CA GLY A 72 -11.87 -10.14 17.88
C GLY A 72 -10.41 -10.56 17.69
N GLY A 73 -9.66 -9.90 16.81
CA GLY A 73 -8.24 -10.19 16.55
C GLY A 73 -8.00 -11.42 15.68
N ARG A 74 -9.01 -11.85 14.93
CA ARG A 74 -8.93 -12.95 13.96
C ARG A 74 -8.32 -12.47 12.66
N ASP A 75 -7.62 -13.34 11.98
CA ASP A 75 -7.04 -13.01 10.69
C ASP A 75 -8.15 -12.68 9.68
N ILE A 76 -7.86 -11.70 8.84
CA ILE A 76 -8.74 -11.24 7.77
C ILE A 76 -7.91 -11.20 6.50
N SER A 77 -8.44 -11.71 5.39
CA SER A 77 -7.74 -11.62 4.12
C SER A 77 -7.96 -10.24 3.49
N PRO A 78 -7.04 -9.76 2.63
CA PRO A 78 -7.26 -8.54 1.86
C PRO A 78 -8.58 -8.58 1.09
N GLU A 79 -8.93 -9.75 0.53
CA GLU A 79 -10.12 -9.88 -0.29
C GLU A 79 -11.41 -9.67 0.51
N GLY A 80 -11.44 -10.19 1.73
CA GLY A 80 -12.53 -10.00 2.69
C GLY A 80 -12.61 -8.56 3.20
N TYR A 81 -11.46 -7.94 3.47
CA TYR A 81 -11.40 -6.53 3.87
C TYR A 81 -11.93 -5.59 2.78
N ILE A 82 -11.45 -5.77 1.53
CA ILE A 82 -11.92 -5.02 0.35
C ILE A 82 -13.41 -5.25 0.11
N GLN A 83 -13.87 -6.52 0.20
CA GLN A 83 -15.29 -6.84 0.02
C GLN A 83 -16.18 -6.11 1.03
N GLY A 84 -15.74 -6.00 2.28
CA GLY A 84 -16.46 -5.25 3.32
C GLY A 84 -16.67 -3.79 2.93
N TRP A 85 -15.62 -3.13 2.43
CA TRP A 85 -15.71 -1.75 1.95
C TRP A 85 -16.57 -1.58 0.71
N LEU A 86 -16.43 -2.47 -0.29
CA LEU A 86 -17.26 -2.42 -1.50
C LEU A 86 -18.76 -2.58 -1.18
N LYS A 87 -19.09 -3.36 -0.15
CA LYS A 87 -20.47 -3.49 0.34
C LYS A 87 -21.00 -2.18 0.93
N GLU A 88 -20.18 -1.50 1.74
CA GLU A 88 -20.54 -0.19 2.31
C GLU A 88 -20.66 0.89 1.22
N LEU A 89 -19.74 0.91 0.25
CA LEU A 89 -19.74 1.86 -0.86
C LEU A 89 -20.94 1.69 -1.80
N ALA A 90 -21.50 0.48 -1.94
CA ALA A 90 -22.68 0.25 -2.77
C ALA A 90 -23.95 0.93 -2.24
N ASN A 91 -24.02 1.20 -0.93
CA ASN A 91 -25.13 1.86 -0.28
C ASN A 91 -24.63 2.72 0.89
N PRO A 92 -23.97 3.85 0.61
CA PRO A 92 -23.35 4.68 1.64
C PRO A 92 -24.41 5.41 2.47
N VAL A 93 -24.02 5.88 3.65
CA VAL A 93 -24.82 6.85 4.41
C VAL A 93 -24.71 8.23 3.77
N MET A 94 -25.82 8.95 3.66
CA MET A 94 -25.80 10.34 3.23
C MET A 94 -25.17 11.21 4.33
N LEU A 95 -24.11 11.94 3.98
CA LEU A 95 -23.44 12.88 4.87
C LEU A 95 -23.94 14.30 4.59
N ASN A 96 -24.45 14.97 5.62
CA ASN A 96 -24.83 16.37 5.53
C ASN A 96 -23.61 17.27 5.46
N ASP A 97 -23.78 18.48 4.91
CA ASP A 97 -22.71 19.47 4.87
C ASP A 97 -22.21 19.81 6.27
N GLN A 98 -20.90 20.04 6.37
CA GLN A 98 -20.19 20.39 7.59
C GLN A 98 -19.12 21.41 7.23
N THR A 99 -18.89 22.38 8.12
CA THR A 99 -17.91 23.44 7.94
C THR A 99 -16.73 23.25 8.89
N PHE A 100 -15.52 23.51 8.40
CA PHE A 100 -14.27 23.34 9.11
C PHE A 100 -13.38 24.58 8.96
N GLU A 101 -12.46 24.76 9.90
CA GLU A 101 -11.38 25.74 9.81
C GLU A 101 -10.05 25.01 9.57
N LEU A 102 -9.43 25.25 8.41
CA LEU A 102 -8.13 24.71 8.06
C LEU A 102 -7.03 25.67 8.50
N ALA A 103 -6.02 25.15 9.18
CA ALA A 103 -4.84 25.89 9.60
C ALA A 103 -3.63 24.95 9.68
N VAL A 104 -2.49 25.42 9.18
CA VAL A 104 -1.21 24.71 9.32
C VAL A 104 -0.73 24.82 10.77
N GLY A 105 -0.31 23.70 11.36
CA GLY A 105 0.27 23.73 12.69
C GLY A 105 1.12 22.51 13.03
N ASP A 106 1.88 22.66 14.12
CA ASP A 106 2.85 21.68 14.61
C ASP A 106 2.22 20.60 15.52
N SER A 107 0.91 20.69 15.82
CA SER A 107 0.23 19.73 16.70
C SER A 107 -0.16 18.47 15.93
N LEU A 108 -0.15 17.33 16.62
CA LEU A 108 -0.75 16.10 16.10
C LEU A 108 -2.24 16.30 15.77
N TYR A 109 -2.91 17.25 16.41
CA TYR A 109 -4.33 17.58 16.17
C TYR A 109 -4.56 18.78 15.24
N SER A 110 -3.50 19.34 14.64
CA SER A 110 -3.66 20.40 13.65
C SER A 110 -4.46 19.89 12.45
N THR A 111 -5.38 20.72 11.94
CA THR A 111 -6.23 20.35 10.81
C THR A 111 -5.38 20.14 9.55
N VAL A 112 -4.30 20.91 9.38
CA VAL A 112 -3.25 20.65 8.39
C VAL A 112 -1.90 20.48 9.12
N PRO A 113 -1.30 19.27 9.15
CA PRO A 113 -0.04 19.04 9.85
C PRO A 113 1.14 19.66 9.09
N LYS A 114 1.95 20.47 9.77
CA LYS A 114 3.11 21.15 9.16
C LYS A 114 4.16 20.19 8.61
N SER A 115 4.37 19.05 9.27
CA SER A 115 5.35 18.04 8.86
C SER A 115 5.06 17.42 7.49
N GLU A 116 3.81 17.45 7.04
CA GLU A 116 3.37 16.89 5.76
C GLU A 116 3.01 18.00 4.75
N PHE A 117 3.17 19.27 5.12
CA PHE A 117 2.58 20.39 4.39
C PHE A 117 3.15 20.56 2.99
N ASP A 118 4.45 20.33 2.79
CA ASP A 118 5.07 20.42 1.45
C ASP A 118 4.42 19.43 0.47
N MET A 119 4.23 18.17 0.89
CA MET A 119 3.54 17.15 0.11
C MET A 119 2.06 17.51 -0.11
N ILE A 120 1.38 18.05 0.90
CA ILE A 120 -0.01 18.49 0.78
C ILE A 120 -0.11 19.63 -0.25
N LYS A 121 0.77 20.62 -0.18
CA LYS A 121 0.80 21.78 -1.08
C LYS A 121 1.10 21.37 -2.52
N GLU A 122 2.01 20.43 -2.73
CA GLU A 122 2.26 19.85 -4.06
C GLU A 122 0.97 19.22 -4.63
N ARG A 123 0.29 18.38 -3.84
CA ARG A 123 -0.99 17.79 -4.26
C ARG A 123 -2.04 18.85 -4.56
N MET A 124 -2.22 19.83 -3.67
CA MET A 124 -3.16 20.93 -3.86
C MET A 124 -2.89 21.67 -5.18
N THR A 125 -1.62 21.94 -5.49
CA THR A 125 -1.20 22.57 -6.75
C THR A 125 -1.59 21.73 -7.96
N VAL A 126 -1.27 20.44 -7.96
CA VAL A 126 -1.62 19.51 -9.05
C VAL A 126 -3.13 19.39 -9.24
N THR A 127 -3.92 19.55 -8.18
CA THR A 127 -5.38 19.49 -8.23
C THR A 127 -6.07 20.84 -8.43
N GLY A 128 -5.31 21.93 -8.63
CA GLY A 128 -5.86 23.26 -8.94
C GLY A 128 -6.19 24.14 -7.74
N PHE A 129 -5.71 23.80 -6.54
CA PHE A 129 -5.89 24.56 -5.29
C PHE A 129 -4.58 25.23 -4.82
N GLU A 130 -3.75 25.67 -5.76
CA GLU A 130 -2.47 26.33 -5.47
C GLU A 130 -2.67 27.60 -4.62
N ALA A 131 -3.72 28.38 -4.92
CA ALA A 131 -4.04 29.61 -4.21
C ALA A 131 -4.34 29.36 -2.72
N GLU A 132 -5.14 28.34 -2.42
CA GLU A 132 -5.43 27.91 -1.04
C GLU A 132 -4.16 27.42 -0.33
N GLY A 133 -3.27 26.73 -1.06
CA GLY A 133 -2.00 26.25 -0.54
C GLY A 133 -1.08 27.40 -0.13
N ILE A 134 -0.97 28.44 -0.97
CA ILE A 134 -0.21 29.65 -0.67
C ILE A 134 -0.78 30.38 0.57
N ARG A 135 -2.10 30.47 0.69
CA ARG A 135 -2.75 31.11 1.84
C ARG A 135 -2.44 30.37 3.14
N LEU A 136 -2.55 29.04 3.14
CA LEU A 136 -2.21 28.19 4.29
C LEU A 136 -0.72 28.31 4.66
N GLU A 137 0.18 28.37 3.67
CA GLU A 137 1.62 28.58 3.88
C GLU A 137 1.92 29.91 4.57
N ASN A 138 1.19 30.96 4.20
CA ASN A 138 1.30 32.29 4.80
C ASN A 138 0.65 32.38 6.20
N GLY A 139 0.15 31.27 6.73
CA GLY A 139 -0.48 31.19 8.06
C GLY A 139 -1.93 31.68 8.10
N GLU A 140 -2.57 31.86 6.95
CA GLU A 140 -4.01 32.16 6.91
C GLU A 140 -4.84 30.94 7.32
N LYS A 141 -6.03 31.22 7.84
CA LYS A 141 -7.05 30.23 8.13
C LYS A 141 -8.06 30.19 6.98
N LEU A 142 -8.46 28.99 6.57
CA LEU A 142 -9.48 28.80 5.54
C LEU A 142 -10.74 28.19 6.16
N THR A 143 -11.88 28.85 5.98
CA THR A 143 -13.18 28.24 6.29
C THR A 143 -13.67 27.49 5.06
N VAL A 144 -13.89 26.19 5.20
CA VAL A 144 -14.26 25.29 4.11
C VAL A 144 -15.44 24.42 4.51
N SER A 145 -16.18 23.89 3.53
CA SER A 145 -17.29 22.96 3.78
C SER A 145 -17.18 21.72 2.91
N LEU A 146 -17.86 20.64 3.30
CA LEU A 146 -17.90 19.42 2.49
C LEU A 146 -18.48 19.72 1.10
N TYR A 147 -19.63 20.40 1.03
CA TYR A 147 -20.34 20.56 -0.23
C TYR A 147 -19.61 21.51 -1.19
N GLU A 148 -19.05 22.61 -0.70
CA GLU A 148 -18.38 23.59 -1.55
C GLU A 148 -16.92 23.19 -1.85
N HIS A 149 -16.22 22.57 -0.89
CA HIS A 149 -14.77 22.37 -0.94
C HIS A 149 -14.35 20.90 -0.88
N GLY A 150 -15.24 19.96 -1.20
CA GLY A 150 -14.95 18.51 -1.10
C GLY A 150 -13.68 18.08 -1.84
N GLU A 151 -13.42 18.65 -3.01
CA GLU A 151 -12.24 18.35 -3.84
C GLU A 151 -10.94 18.86 -3.19
N LEU A 152 -10.97 20.06 -2.61
CA LEU A 152 -9.87 20.60 -1.79
C LEU A 152 -9.61 19.69 -0.59
N LEU A 153 -10.66 19.32 0.15
CA LEU A 153 -10.55 18.43 1.31
C LEU A 153 -9.95 17.06 0.93
N ALA A 154 -10.30 16.52 -0.23
CA ALA A 154 -9.74 15.27 -0.74
C ALA A 154 -8.26 15.34 -1.13
N SER A 155 -7.78 16.51 -1.54
CA SER A 155 -6.34 16.73 -1.83
C SER A 155 -5.49 16.69 -0.55
N ILE A 156 -6.09 17.05 0.59
CA ILE A 156 -5.46 17.05 1.91
C ILE A 156 -5.62 15.67 2.56
N TYR A 157 -6.86 15.22 2.76
CA TYR A 157 -7.22 14.06 3.60
C TYR A 157 -7.36 12.76 2.80
N ASP A 158 -6.32 12.41 2.05
CA ASP A 158 -6.32 11.29 1.09
C ASP A 158 -5.99 9.91 1.72
N GLY A 159 -5.86 9.86 3.04
CA GLY A 159 -5.45 8.68 3.81
C GLY A 159 -3.96 8.67 4.22
N ASN A 160 -3.09 9.50 3.61
CA ASN A 160 -1.80 9.82 4.23
C ASN A 160 -2.00 10.76 5.42
N VAL A 161 -2.84 11.77 5.19
CA VAL A 161 -3.35 12.64 6.25
C VAL A 161 -4.76 12.16 6.57
N GLY A 162 -4.98 11.70 7.80
CA GLY A 162 -6.27 11.17 8.21
C GLY A 162 -7.34 12.25 8.32
N ALA A 163 -8.54 11.98 7.81
CA ALA A 163 -9.69 12.89 7.89
C ALA A 163 -10.23 13.08 9.31
N TRP A 164 -9.82 12.23 10.27
CA TRP A 164 -10.10 12.38 11.71
C TRP A 164 -9.67 13.74 12.26
N ARG A 165 -8.72 14.42 11.60
CA ARG A 165 -8.27 15.77 11.95
C ARG A 165 -9.36 16.84 11.84
N ILE A 166 -10.39 16.60 11.03
CA ILE A 166 -11.52 17.53 10.85
C ILE A 166 -12.87 16.89 11.16
N ILE A 167 -13.00 15.57 11.05
CA ILE A 167 -14.22 14.84 11.38
C ILE A 167 -13.92 13.83 12.47
N GLU A 168 -14.25 14.20 13.70
CA GLU A 168 -14.03 13.35 14.86
C GLU A 168 -14.83 12.04 14.80
N GLY A 169 -14.30 11.01 15.46
CA GLY A 169 -14.89 9.66 15.47
C GLY A 169 -16.34 9.59 15.95
N TYR A 170 -16.67 10.40 16.96
CA TYR A 170 -18.03 10.49 17.49
C TYR A 170 -19.04 11.16 16.53
N ASN A 171 -18.56 11.80 15.46
CA ASN A 171 -19.38 12.33 14.37
C ASN A 171 -19.60 11.32 13.23
N ALA A 172 -19.14 10.07 13.37
CA ALA A 172 -19.44 9.01 12.41
C ALA A 172 -20.96 8.83 12.30
N PRO A 173 -21.56 8.91 11.09
CA PRO A 173 -23.00 8.90 10.91
C PRO A 173 -23.58 7.47 10.96
N ILE A 174 -23.33 6.74 12.04
CA ILE A 174 -23.67 5.31 12.19
C ILE A 174 -25.16 5.00 12.04
N TYR A 175 -26.03 5.98 12.32
CA TYR A 175 -27.50 5.89 12.18
C TYR A 175 -28.05 6.75 11.04
N GLY A 176 -27.17 7.27 10.17
CA GLY A 176 -27.61 8.12 9.07
C GLY A 176 -28.38 7.33 7.99
N LEU A 177 -29.17 8.07 7.21
CA LEU A 177 -29.96 7.49 6.13
C LEU A 177 -29.06 6.98 5.01
N ARG A 178 -29.27 5.75 4.59
CA ARG A 178 -28.55 5.11 3.48
C ARG A 178 -29.10 5.62 2.14
N ASN A 179 -28.22 5.91 1.18
CA ASN A 179 -28.59 6.41 -0.14
C ASN A 179 -27.81 5.69 -1.26
N PRO A 180 -28.44 4.73 -1.97
CA PRO A 180 -27.78 4.01 -3.06
C PRO A 180 -27.52 4.88 -4.30
N GLU A 181 -28.17 6.04 -4.45
CA GLU A 181 -27.91 6.96 -5.57
C GLU A 181 -26.53 7.64 -5.47
N LEU A 182 -25.95 7.66 -4.28
CA LEU A 182 -24.56 8.09 -4.04
C LEU A 182 -23.59 6.89 -4.08
N GLY A 183 -24.09 5.67 -4.28
CA GLY A 183 -23.30 4.46 -4.17
C GLY A 183 -22.38 4.19 -5.36
N TYR A 184 -21.28 3.49 -5.08
CA TYR A 184 -20.41 2.89 -6.07
C TYR A 184 -20.66 1.38 -6.12
N ALA A 185 -21.37 0.93 -7.15
CA ALA A 185 -21.71 -0.47 -7.37
C ALA A 185 -21.61 -0.83 -8.86
N PRO A 186 -20.40 -0.77 -9.46
CA PRO A 186 -20.24 -1.09 -10.86
C PRO A 186 -20.57 -2.57 -11.14
N ALA A 187 -21.00 -2.85 -12.38
CA ALA A 187 -21.10 -4.22 -12.85
C ALA A 187 -19.71 -4.86 -12.89
N LYS A 188 -19.63 -6.14 -12.49
CA LYS A 188 -18.38 -6.88 -12.55
C LYS A 188 -17.90 -7.02 -13.99
N ALA A 189 -16.60 -6.89 -14.20
CA ALA A 189 -15.96 -7.21 -15.46
C ALA A 189 -16.22 -8.68 -15.82
N LYS A 190 -16.61 -8.93 -17.07
CA LYS A 190 -16.84 -10.30 -17.57
C LYS A 190 -15.53 -11.02 -17.85
N THR A 191 -14.51 -10.28 -18.28
CA THR A 191 -13.20 -10.76 -18.69
C THR A 191 -12.14 -9.75 -18.28
N PHE A 192 -10.97 -10.25 -17.88
CA PHE A 192 -9.77 -9.48 -17.58
C PHE A 192 -8.57 -10.41 -17.71
N GLU A 193 -7.39 -9.86 -17.97
CA GLU A 193 -6.16 -10.63 -18.11
C GLU A 193 -5.52 -10.90 -16.73
N LEU A 194 -5.08 -12.14 -16.52
CA LEU A 194 -4.26 -12.50 -15.37
C LEU A 194 -2.79 -12.44 -15.78
N GLU A 195 -2.01 -11.68 -15.01
CA GLU A 195 -0.57 -11.59 -15.18
C GLU A 195 0.08 -12.96 -14.93
N THR A 196 1.12 -13.29 -15.68
CA THR A 196 1.96 -14.44 -15.36
C THR A 196 3.03 -13.98 -14.37
N HIS A 197 3.06 -14.59 -13.19
CA HIS A 197 4.08 -14.33 -12.18
C HIS A 197 5.09 -15.47 -12.18
N GLU A 198 6.33 -15.15 -12.55
CA GLU A 198 7.46 -16.08 -12.44
C GLU A 198 8.11 -15.90 -11.06
N CYS A 199 7.98 -16.90 -10.20
CA CYS A 199 8.48 -16.89 -8.82
C CYS A 199 9.43 -18.06 -8.56
N MET A 200 10.46 -17.84 -7.75
CA MET A 200 11.34 -18.89 -7.23
C MET A 200 11.58 -18.68 -5.74
N ARG A 201 11.50 -19.75 -4.95
CA ARG A 201 11.96 -19.72 -3.56
C ARG A 201 13.47 -19.65 -3.55
N LEU A 202 14.04 -18.65 -2.89
CA LEU A 202 15.50 -18.44 -2.92
C LEU A 202 16.25 -19.54 -2.16
N PHE A 203 15.71 -19.98 -1.02
CA PHE A 203 16.38 -20.94 -0.13
C PHE A 203 15.39 -21.95 0.45
N LYS A 204 15.88 -23.15 0.77
CA LYS A 204 15.06 -24.23 1.37
C LYS A 204 14.59 -23.88 2.79
N HIS A 205 15.44 -23.17 3.54
CA HIS A 205 15.27 -22.86 4.96
C HIS A 205 14.67 -21.47 5.21
N ARG A 206 14.36 -20.72 4.16
CA ARG A 206 13.80 -19.36 4.25
C ARG A 206 12.55 -19.22 3.39
N GLU A 207 11.77 -18.19 3.68
CA GLU A 207 10.54 -17.84 2.98
C GLU A 207 10.74 -16.71 1.95
N ASP A 208 11.99 -16.28 1.74
CA ASP A 208 12.32 -15.28 0.73
C ASP A 208 12.06 -15.82 -0.68
N VAL A 209 11.40 -14.99 -1.50
CA VAL A 209 10.99 -15.33 -2.86
C VAL A 209 11.58 -14.31 -3.82
N ALA A 210 12.23 -14.81 -4.87
CA ALA A 210 12.58 -14.03 -6.02
C ALA A 210 11.42 -13.97 -7.01
N VAL A 211 11.16 -12.78 -7.53
CA VAL A 211 10.18 -12.55 -8.60
C VAL A 211 10.95 -12.00 -9.79
N LYS A 212 10.66 -12.55 -10.97
CA LYS A 212 11.26 -12.08 -12.21
C LYS A 212 10.64 -10.75 -12.62
N ASP A 213 11.48 -9.76 -12.89
CA ASP A 213 11.03 -8.44 -13.32
C ASP A 213 10.83 -8.35 -14.85
N GLN A 214 10.46 -7.17 -15.33
CA GLN A 214 10.20 -6.90 -16.75
C GLN A 214 11.45 -7.03 -17.64
N ASN A 215 12.64 -6.91 -17.05
CA ASN A 215 13.92 -7.11 -17.75
C ASN A 215 14.32 -8.59 -17.79
N GLY A 216 13.55 -9.47 -17.15
CA GLY A 216 13.84 -10.88 -17.03
C GLY A 216 14.81 -11.21 -15.89
N ASP A 217 15.18 -10.23 -15.06
CA ASP A 217 16.08 -10.42 -13.92
C ASP A 217 15.30 -10.95 -12.70
N TRP A 218 15.87 -11.93 -11.99
CA TRP A 218 15.28 -12.42 -10.74
C TRP A 218 15.72 -11.55 -9.57
N ARG A 219 14.78 -10.84 -8.95
CA ARG A 219 15.05 -9.95 -7.82
C ARG A 219 14.43 -10.52 -6.55
N ASN A 220 15.17 -10.51 -5.44
CA ASN A 220 14.57 -10.85 -4.15
C ASN A 220 13.49 -9.81 -3.80
N ARG A 221 12.25 -10.25 -3.58
CA ARG A 221 11.14 -9.37 -3.16
C ARG A 221 10.73 -9.63 -1.70
N GLY A 222 11.56 -10.35 -0.95
CA GLY A 222 11.36 -10.64 0.46
C GLY A 222 10.36 -11.76 0.69
N TRP A 223 9.66 -11.71 1.81
CA TRP A 223 8.77 -12.79 2.23
C TRP A 223 7.44 -12.74 1.46
N ALA A 224 6.81 -13.90 1.30
CA ALA A 224 5.55 -14.05 0.57
C ALA A 224 4.46 -13.03 0.98
N TYR A 225 4.27 -12.79 2.27
CA TYR A 225 3.27 -11.83 2.74
C TYR A 225 3.57 -10.39 2.30
N SER A 226 4.86 -10.02 2.19
CA SER A 226 5.27 -8.67 1.79
C SER A 226 5.01 -8.46 0.30
N ILE A 227 5.31 -9.48 -0.51
CA ILE A 227 5.06 -9.47 -1.96
C ILE A 227 3.57 -9.33 -2.24
N ILE A 228 2.75 -10.19 -1.63
CA ILE A 228 1.28 -10.15 -1.82
C ILE A 228 0.72 -8.84 -1.26
N GLY A 229 1.19 -8.39 -0.10
CA GLY A 229 0.75 -7.14 0.52
C GLY A 229 1.02 -5.94 -0.37
N ASN A 230 2.21 -5.82 -0.96
CA ASN A 230 2.54 -4.75 -1.90
C ASN A 230 1.73 -4.83 -3.20
N TYR A 231 1.59 -6.02 -3.77
CA TYR A 231 0.75 -6.22 -4.96
C TYR A 231 -0.70 -5.76 -4.71
N VAL A 232 -1.29 -6.15 -3.57
CA VAL A 232 -2.62 -5.70 -3.16
C VAL A 232 -2.71 -4.18 -3.12
N ARG A 233 -1.70 -3.47 -2.60
CA ARG A 233 -1.74 -2.00 -2.52
C ARG A 233 -1.84 -1.32 -3.88
N GLU A 234 -1.31 -1.95 -4.93
CA GLU A 234 -1.23 -1.40 -6.29
C GLU A 234 -2.46 -1.76 -7.16
N LEU A 235 -3.24 -2.77 -6.78
CA LEU A 235 -4.36 -3.29 -7.58
C LEU A 235 -5.56 -2.34 -7.75
N TRP A 236 -5.62 -1.22 -7.04
CA TRP A 236 -6.79 -0.33 -7.03
C TRP A 236 -7.15 0.21 -8.42
N GLN A 237 -6.14 0.50 -9.27
CA GLN A 237 -6.38 0.98 -10.65
C GLN A 237 -6.98 -0.12 -11.52
N ALA A 238 -6.46 -1.34 -11.40
CA ALA A 238 -6.98 -2.49 -12.12
C ALA A 238 -8.43 -2.78 -11.70
N GLU A 239 -8.74 -2.68 -10.40
CA GLU A 239 -10.11 -2.86 -9.90
C GLU A 239 -11.08 -1.78 -10.40
N LEU A 240 -10.63 -0.52 -10.53
CA LEU A 240 -11.46 0.54 -11.13
C LEU A 240 -11.75 0.29 -12.61
N ARG A 241 -10.77 -0.21 -13.37
CA ARG A 241 -10.93 -0.54 -14.80
C ARG A 241 -11.75 -1.81 -15.00
N GLU A 242 -11.57 -2.79 -14.13
CA GLU A 242 -12.11 -4.14 -14.25
C GLU A 242 -12.72 -4.59 -12.90
N PRO A 243 -13.92 -4.09 -12.55
CA PRO A 243 -14.50 -4.34 -11.24
C PRO A 243 -14.70 -5.83 -10.93
N GLY A 244 -14.30 -6.24 -9.74
CA GLY A 244 -14.32 -7.62 -9.26
C GLY A 244 -13.11 -8.46 -9.65
N SER A 245 -12.12 -7.91 -10.35
CA SER A 245 -10.92 -8.66 -10.78
C SER A 245 -9.94 -8.92 -9.64
N TYR A 246 -9.94 -8.08 -8.59
CA TYR A 246 -8.95 -8.13 -7.50
C TYR A 246 -8.77 -9.52 -6.87
N ARG A 247 -9.86 -10.27 -6.65
CA ARG A 247 -9.79 -11.60 -6.02
C ARG A 247 -9.02 -12.61 -6.85
N ALA A 248 -9.27 -12.61 -8.16
CA ALA A 248 -8.61 -13.54 -9.07
C ALA A 248 -7.13 -13.19 -9.21
N ARG A 249 -6.79 -11.89 -9.30
CA ARG A 249 -5.41 -11.40 -9.36
C ARG A 249 -4.61 -11.75 -8.10
N ILE A 250 -5.17 -11.50 -6.91
CA ILE A 250 -4.51 -11.84 -5.63
C ILE A 250 -4.29 -13.36 -5.52
N LYS A 251 -5.32 -14.16 -5.85
CA LYS A 251 -5.23 -15.62 -5.83
C LYS A 251 -4.18 -16.14 -6.82
N ASN A 252 -4.09 -15.53 -8.01
CA ASN A 252 -3.13 -15.90 -9.04
C ASN A 252 -1.68 -15.71 -8.56
N LEU A 253 -1.35 -14.54 -8.00
CA LEU A 253 -0.03 -14.30 -7.41
C LEU A 253 0.26 -15.23 -6.23
N ARG A 254 -0.71 -15.42 -5.32
CA ARG A 254 -0.53 -16.33 -4.19
C ARG A 254 -0.20 -17.75 -4.64
N ASN A 255 -0.92 -18.27 -5.64
CA ASN A 255 -0.66 -19.58 -6.20
C ASN A 255 0.73 -19.66 -6.87
N ALA A 256 1.16 -18.62 -7.58
CA ALA A 256 2.50 -18.58 -8.17
C ALA A 256 3.61 -18.65 -7.12
N ILE A 257 3.43 -17.97 -5.97
CA ILE A 257 4.38 -18.01 -4.86
C ILE A 257 4.35 -19.37 -4.14
N GLU A 258 3.17 -19.91 -3.85
CA GLU A 258 3.01 -21.20 -3.14
C GLU A 258 3.59 -22.38 -3.94
N THR A 259 3.48 -22.31 -5.27
CA THR A 259 3.97 -23.35 -6.19
C THR A 259 5.36 -23.05 -6.74
N ALA A 260 6.01 -21.97 -6.29
CA ALA A 260 7.32 -21.54 -6.76
C ALA A 260 8.37 -22.65 -6.53
N PRO A 261 9.12 -23.07 -7.56
CA PRO A 261 10.22 -24.01 -7.39
C PRO A 261 11.34 -23.40 -6.54
N LEU A 262 12.16 -24.28 -5.96
CA LEU A 262 13.39 -23.85 -5.30
C LEU A 262 14.41 -23.39 -6.35
N MET A 263 15.07 -22.26 -6.07
CA MET A 263 16.21 -21.77 -6.86
C MET A 263 17.27 -22.87 -6.97
N PRO A 264 17.83 -23.14 -8.16
CA PRO A 264 18.87 -24.15 -8.32
C PRO A 264 20.08 -23.87 -7.43
N SER A 265 20.70 -24.93 -6.90
CA SER A 265 21.85 -24.82 -5.99
C SER A 265 23.08 -24.15 -6.61
N GLU A 266 23.17 -24.22 -7.93
CA GLU A 266 24.20 -23.69 -8.79
C GLU A 266 23.97 -22.22 -9.18
N ALA A 267 22.84 -21.62 -8.77
CA ALA A 267 22.54 -20.23 -9.08
C ALA A 267 23.60 -19.29 -8.49
N VAL A 268 23.75 -18.13 -9.11
CA VAL A 268 24.66 -17.07 -8.67
C VAL A 268 23.89 -15.80 -8.37
N VAL A 269 24.43 -15.02 -7.44
CA VAL A 269 24.03 -13.64 -7.19
C VAL A 269 24.99 -12.76 -7.97
N VAL A 270 24.47 -11.98 -8.91
CA VAL A 270 25.22 -11.00 -9.67
C VAL A 270 25.03 -9.65 -9.01
N ILE A 271 26.14 -9.02 -8.63
CA ILE A 271 26.19 -7.70 -8.01
C ILE A 271 26.80 -6.71 -9.01
N ASP A 272 26.02 -5.72 -9.44
CA ASP A 272 26.47 -4.61 -10.28
C ASP A 272 27.19 -3.55 -9.44
N THR A 273 28.48 -3.36 -9.72
CA THR A 273 29.36 -2.42 -9.00
C THR A 273 29.25 -0.97 -9.50
N THR A 274 28.52 -0.73 -10.59
CA THR A 274 28.29 0.62 -11.13
C THR A 274 27.20 1.38 -10.37
N VAL A 275 26.33 0.65 -9.66
CA VAL A 275 25.26 1.22 -8.85
C VAL A 275 25.86 1.91 -7.62
N LYS A 276 25.57 3.22 -7.48
CA LYS A 276 25.99 3.98 -6.30
C LYS A 276 25.06 3.67 -5.13
N LEU A 277 25.62 3.09 -4.08
CA LEU A 277 24.90 2.70 -2.88
C LEU A 277 25.23 3.63 -1.70
N GLU A 278 24.29 3.78 -0.77
CA GLU A 278 24.54 4.40 0.53
C GLU A 278 25.52 3.57 1.36
N SER A 279 26.21 4.20 2.33
CA SER A 279 27.32 3.57 3.06
C SER A 279 26.92 2.26 3.75
N TRP A 280 25.76 2.22 4.40
CA TRP A 280 25.28 1.04 5.11
C TRP A 280 24.93 -0.11 4.17
N THR A 281 24.43 0.19 2.97
CA THR A 281 24.14 -0.81 1.94
C THR A 281 25.42 -1.36 1.33
N GLN A 282 26.42 -0.50 1.11
CA GLN A 282 27.74 -0.88 0.61
C GLN A 282 28.49 -1.79 1.59
N GLU A 283 28.34 -1.58 2.90
CA GLU A 283 28.88 -2.48 3.93
C GLU A 283 28.30 -3.90 3.81
N GLY A 284 26.98 -4.00 3.54
CA GLY A 284 26.31 -5.28 3.28
C GLY A 284 26.90 -6.03 2.08
N VAL A 285 27.09 -5.33 0.95
CA VAL A 285 27.73 -5.88 -0.26
C VAL A 285 29.14 -6.37 0.06
N THR A 286 29.96 -5.53 0.68
CA THR A 286 31.35 -5.83 1.02
C THR A 286 31.45 -7.08 1.89
N ARG A 287 30.54 -7.22 2.85
CA ARG A 287 30.48 -8.37 3.74
C ARG A 287 30.11 -9.66 3.00
N VAL A 288 29.12 -9.61 2.11
CA VAL A 288 28.73 -10.77 1.29
C VAL A 288 29.90 -11.22 0.42
N VAL A 289 30.58 -10.29 -0.26
CA VAL A 289 31.73 -10.59 -1.13
C VAL A 289 32.89 -11.20 -0.35
N ASN A 290 33.22 -10.66 0.83
CA ASN A 290 34.34 -11.16 1.64
C ASN A 290 34.10 -12.55 2.25
N GLU A 291 32.85 -12.89 2.53
CA GLU A 291 32.49 -14.12 3.25
C GLU A 291 32.03 -15.26 2.34
N ASN A 292 31.88 -15.02 1.03
CA ASN A 292 31.41 -16.01 0.07
C ASN A 292 32.35 -16.14 -1.14
N PRO A 293 32.52 -17.35 -1.70
CA PRO A 293 33.24 -17.54 -2.95
C PRO A 293 32.63 -16.69 -4.07
N HIS A 294 33.48 -15.96 -4.78
CA HIS A 294 33.06 -15.07 -5.85
C HIS A 294 34.05 -15.00 -6.99
N THR A 295 33.57 -14.53 -8.14
CA THR A 295 34.38 -14.15 -9.30
C THR A 295 34.01 -12.74 -9.74
N ILE A 296 34.95 -12.04 -10.37
CA ILE A 296 34.75 -10.68 -10.87
C ILE A 296 34.77 -10.73 -12.40
N VAL A 297 33.72 -10.21 -13.03
CA VAL A 297 33.56 -10.17 -14.49
C VAL A 297 33.19 -8.74 -14.88
N GLY A 298 34.16 -7.98 -15.40
CA GLY A 298 33.94 -6.58 -15.75
C GLY A 298 33.50 -5.74 -14.55
N HIS A 299 32.28 -5.20 -14.62
CA HIS A 299 31.65 -4.43 -13.54
C HIS A 299 30.72 -5.25 -12.64
N GLU A 300 30.76 -6.58 -12.75
CA GLU A 300 29.92 -7.47 -11.96
C GLU A 300 30.75 -8.36 -11.02
N ILE A 301 30.19 -8.61 -9.83
CA ILE A 301 30.69 -9.63 -8.89
C ILE A 301 29.68 -10.76 -8.84
N HIS A 302 30.13 -11.96 -9.18
CA HIS A 302 29.31 -13.16 -9.23
C HIS A 302 29.60 -13.99 -7.99
N VAL A 303 28.65 -14.03 -7.06
CA VAL A 303 28.74 -14.73 -5.77
C VAL A 303 27.93 -16.01 -5.86
N ALA A 304 28.51 -17.15 -5.49
CA ALA A 304 27.75 -18.41 -5.43
C ALA A 304 26.62 -18.29 -4.38
N VAL A 305 25.40 -18.76 -4.71
CA VAL A 305 24.28 -18.72 -3.76
C VAL A 305 24.62 -19.62 -2.55
N PRO A 306 24.71 -19.04 -1.33
CA PRO A 306 25.16 -19.78 -0.17
C PRO A 306 24.10 -20.79 0.31
N GLN A 307 24.54 -21.94 0.78
CA GLN A 307 23.66 -22.97 1.38
C GLN A 307 23.52 -22.80 2.90
N ASP A 308 24.43 -22.05 3.53
CA ASP A 308 24.37 -21.70 4.95
C ASP A 308 23.25 -20.68 5.22
N GLU A 309 22.47 -20.92 6.27
CA GLU A 309 21.29 -20.10 6.59
C GLU A 309 21.63 -18.63 6.88
N HIS A 310 22.76 -18.40 7.57
CA HIS A 310 23.15 -17.06 7.96
C HIS A 310 23.78 -16.27 6.80
N GLN A 311 24.51 -16.93 5.91
CA GLN A 311 24.94 -16.31 4.65
C GLN A 311 23.76 -16.06 3.70
N ALA A 312 22.80 -16.98 3.63
CA ALA A 312 21.57 -16.81 2.84
C ALA A 312 20.79 -15.57 3.27
N TYR A 313 20.65 -15.32 4.58
CA TYR A 313 20.04 -14.10 5.10
C TYR A 313 20.70 -12.83 4.55
N ARG A 314 22.04 -12.79 4.53
CA ARG A 314 22.77 -11.59 4.11
C ARG A 314 22.67 -11.32 2.63
N VAL A 315 22.69 -12.39 1.82
CA VAL A 315 22.43 -12.31 0.39
C VAL A 315 21.01 -11.79 0.12
N CYS A 316 20.01 -12.21 0.90
CA CYS A 316 18.65 -11.66 0.81
C CYS A 316 18.57 -10.17 1.16
N CYS A 317 19.48 -9.65 1.99
CA CYS A 317 19.51 -8.24 2.41
C CYS A 317 20.25 -7.32 1.42
N LEU A 318 20.80 -7.85 0.32
CA LEU A 318 21.38 -7.00 -0.71
C LEU A 318 20.30 -6.13 -1.37
N HIS A 319 20.67 -4.91 -1.74
CA HIS A 319 19.75 -3.97 -2.37
C HIS A 319 19.33 -4.45 -3.75
N GLU A 320 18.05 -4.33 -4.07
CA GLU A 320 17.49 -4.86 -5.32
C GLU A 320 18.08 -4.18 -6.56
N ASP A 321 18.47 -2.91 -6.48
CA ASP A 321 19.11 -2.20 -7.60
C ASP A 321 20.45 -2.79 -8.01
N CYS A 322 21.26 -3.25 -7.05
CA CYS A 322 22.59 -3.77 -7.35
C CYS A 322 22.64 -5.29 -7.49
N ALA A 323 21.68 -6.03 -6.92
CA ALA A 323 21.74 -7.48 -6.85
C ALA A 323 20.60 -8.17 -7.62
N LYS A 324 20.97 -9.19 -8.40
CA LYS A 324 20.04 -10.11 -9.05
C LYS A 324 20.48 -11.56 -8.90
N PHE A 325 19.53 -12.48 -8.94
CA PHE A 325 19.78 -13.91 -8.94
C PHE A 325 19.74 -14.42 -10.38
N VAL A 326 20.69 -15.27 -10.74
CA VAL A 326 20.77 -15.86 -12.08
C VAL A 326 20.74 -17.37 -11.92
N PRO A 327 19.63 -18.03 -12.27
CA PRO A 327 19.60 -19.46 -12.45
C PRO A 327 20.58 -19.83 -13.57
N THR A 328 21.45 -20.79 -13.33
CA THR A 328 22.67 -21.06 -14.12
C THR A 328 22.41 -21.42 -15.58
N LEU A 329 21.17 -21.79 -15.94
CA LEU A 329 20.69 -21.94 -17.32
C LEU A 329 20.77 -20.65 -18.18
N GLN A 330 21.05 -19.48 -17.60
CA GLN A 330 21.20 -18.20 -18.32
C GLN A 330 22.65 -17.66 -18.41
N LEU A 331 23.64 -18.28 -17.74
CA LEU A 331 25.03 -17.79 -17.78
C LEU A 331 25.70 -17.99 -19.15
N ASP A 332 25.31 -19.03 -19.89
CA ASP A 332 25.86 -19.32 -21.22
C ASP A 332 25.41 -18.30 -22.29
N LEU A 333 24.36 -17.50 -22.02
CA LEU A 333 23.85 -16.46 -22.92
C LEU A 333 24.43 -15.06 -22.64
N LEU A 334 25.01 -14.84 -21.46
CA LEU A 334 25.68 -13.57 -21.10
C LEU A 334 27.17 -13.57 -21.49
N ALA A 335 27.71 -14.75 -21.86
CA ALA A 335 29.09 -14.94 -22.29
C ALA A 335 29.27 -14.91 -23.82
N SER A 336 28.22 -14.59 -24.60
CA SER A 336 28.23 -14.49 -26.07
C SER A 336 27.99 -13.07 -26.55
#